data_AF-A0A3L8E1G6-F1
#
_entry.id   AF-A0A3L8E1G6-F1
#
_cell.length_a   1.000
_cell.length_b   1.000
_cell.length_c   1.000
_cell.angle_alpha   90.00
_cell.angle_beta   90.00
_cell.angle_gamma   90.00
#
_symmetry.space_group_name_H-M   'P 1'
#
loop_
_entity.id
_entity.type
_entity.pdbx_description
1 polymer ?
#
loop_
_entity_poly.entity_id
_entity_poly.type
_entity_poly.pdbx_seq_one_letter_code
_entity_poly.pdbx_strand_id
1 'polypeptide(L)'
;MLAPKDQHVKIATILYILLRLQFYIDTRANANPEFLQNPTKMTHALNPVFHLVNTMVYGFGVFYCFCKLHIPFLEERYSKFDPGQAKFLTMWNLYATNRYISKRMITHFRLLANSREMRKGLAIGFHAVSFLQFAFAVYYDYTYTIVPDNVTRVHSAFGGKFKFLTFWDAILQAVFFLVCLLNDMFGTNAVNPKKVPFIRKFKDYFHASLGFPVAMFVGVTFWTLMFVDRELVMPKVFDLYFPWWLNHLLHTMIMVSTMLEMIVAPRQYPKRSRSFGILMSFMLAYLIWIHVIYYKSGVWVYPVMEVLTQPLRILFFAVLLTFCTILYFIGEALNNFVWGNEHTKHKKSHSKSK
;
A
#
# COMPACT_ATOMS: atom_id res chain seq x y z
N MET A 1 -19.22 0.06 29.88
CA MET A 1 -19.48 -0.38 28.49
C MET A 1 -20.98 -0.21 28.23
N LEU A 2 -21.37 0.62 27.26
CA LEU A 2 -22.78 0.82 26.91
C LEU A 2 -23.25 -0.28 25.94
N ALA A 3 -24.53 -0.64 26.00
CA ALA A 3 -25.10 -1.74 25.23
C ALA A 3 -25.06 -1.49 23.70
N PRO A 4 -24.97 -2.53 22.85
CA PRO A 4 -24.80 -2.39 21.39
C PRO A 4 -25.87 -1.54 20.69
N LYS A 5 -27.12 -1.55 21.19
CA LYS A 5 -28.23 -0.79 20.60
C LYS A 5 -28.04 0.73 20.68
N ASP A 6 -27.42 1.24 21.74
CA ASP A 6 -27.21 2.68 21.93
C ASP A 6 -26.11 3.24 21.03
N GLN A 7 -25.17 2.38 20.59
CA GLN A 7 -24.09 2.76 19.70
C GLN A 7 -24.58 3.01 18.27
N HIS A 8 -25.54 2.20 17.80
CA HIS A 8 -26.15 2.38 16.47
C HIS A 8 -26.99 3.66 16.37
N VAL A 9 -27.74 4.00 17.42
CA VAL A 9 -28.53 5.24 17.47
C VAL A 9 -27.62 6.47 17.48
N LYS A 10 -26.53 6.45 18.27
CA LYS A 10 -25.55 7.55 18.30
C LYS A 10 -24.87 7.77 16.94
N ILE A 11 -24.53 6.69 16.23
CA ILE A 11 -23.96 6.78 14.88
C ILE A 11 -24.97 7.38 13.90
N ALA A 12 -26.24 6.95 13.95
CA ALA A 12 -27.29 7.50 13.10
C ALA A 12 -27.54 9.00 13.38
N THR A 13 -27.52 9.42 14.65
CA THR A 13 -27.65 10.83 15.04
C THR A 13 -26.47 11.68 14.56
N ILE A 14 -25.24 11.19 14.67
CA ILE A 14 -24.04 11.87 14.16
C ILE A 14 -24.14 12.03 12.64
N LEU A 15 -24.53 10.98 11.92
CA LEU A 15 -24.72 11.03 10.46
C LEU A 15 -25.83 12.01 10.05
N TYR A 16 -26.93 12.06 10.79
CA TYR A 16 -28.01 13.03 10.55
C TYR A 16 -27.56 14.49 10.77
N ILE A 17 -26.79 14.74 11.83
CA ILE A 17 -26.23 16.09 12.11
C ILE A 17 -25.28 16.50 11.00
N LEU A 18 -24.41 15.58 10.53
CA LEU A 18 -23.49 15.83 9.42
C LEU A 18 -24.23 16.13 8.10
N LEU A 19 -25.33 15.42 7.83
CA LEU A 19 -26.19 15.65 6.65
C LEU A 19 -26.90 17.00 6.71
N ARG A 20 -27.36 17.45 7.89
CA ARG A 20 -27.95 18.79 8.08
C ARG A 20 -26.92 19.91 7.95
N LEU A 21 -25.69 19.68 8.44
CA LEU A 21 -24.59 20.62 8.27
C LEU A 21 -24.24 20.78 6.79
N GLN A 22 -24.23 19.68 6.03
CA GLN A 22 -24.00 19.67 4.59
C GLN A 22 -25.06 20.46 3.82
N PHE A 23 -26.36 20.22 4.10
CA PHE A 23 -27.45 20.98 3.47
C PHE A 23 -27.34 22.48 3.75
N TYR A 24 -26.99 22.85 4.98
CA TYR A 24 -26.78 24.25 5.37
C TYR A 24 -25.60 24.90 4.63
N ILE A 25 -24.47 24.19 4.52
CA ILE A 25 -23.29 24.66 3.77
C ILE A 25 -23.60 24.81 2.28
N ASP A 26 -24.29 23.84 1.67
CA ASP A 26 -24.63 23.88 0.24
C ASP A 26 -25.63 25.00 -0.08
N THR A 27 -26.60 25.27 0.80
CA THR A 27 -27.50 26.43 0.65
C THR A 27 -26.77 27.76 0.80
N ARG A 28 -25.75 27.87 1.67
CA ARG A 28 -24.94 29.10 1.81
C ARG A 28 -23.97 29.30 0.66
N ALA A 29 -23.36 28.23 0.15
CA ALA A 29 -22.43 28.28 -0.99
C ALA A 29 -23.15 28.70 -2.29
N ASN A 30 -24.42 28.32 -2.45
CA ASN A 30 -25.25 28.75 -3.58
C ASN A 30 -25.82 30.18 -3.42
N ALA A 31 -25.82 30.74 -2.20
CA ALA A 31 -26.35 32.07 -1.92
C ALA A 31 -25.31 33.21 -2.04
N ASN A 32 -24.01 32.91 -2.09
CA ASN A 32 -22.96 33.94 -2.22
C ASN A 32 -21.83 33.51 -3.17
N PRO A 33 -21.81 34.00 -4.43
CA PRO A 33 -20.80 33.63 -5.43
C PRO A 33 -19.36 34.05 -5.10
N GLU A 34 -19.14 34.96 -4.13
CA GLU A 34 -17.80 35.41 -3.74
C GLU A 34 -17.00 34.34 -2.97
N PHE A 35 -17.66 33.35 -2.35
CA PHE A 35 -16.98 32.30 -1.58
C PHE A 35 -16.13 31.35 -2.45
N LEU A 36 -16.36 31.37 -3.78
CA LEU A 36 -15.64 30.56 -4.76
C LEU A 36 -14.42 31.27 -5.37
N GLN A 37 -14.22 32.57 -5.10
CA GLN A 37 -13.16 33.36 -5.76
C GLN A 37 -11.82 33.36 -5.04
N ASN A 38 -11.69 32.79 -3.83
CA ASN A 38 -10.42 32.75 -3.11
C ASN A 38 -10.00 31.32 -2.70
N PRO A 39 -9.46 30.50 -3.61
CA PRO A 39 -8.95 29.18 -3.28
C PRO A 39 -7.54 29.31 -2.68
N THR A 40 -7.46 29.42 -1.34
CA THR A 40 -6.21 29.17 -0.64
C THR A 40 -5.76 27.74 -0.88
N LYS A 41 -4.49 27.55 -1.30
CA LYS A 41 -3.82 26.32 -1.79
C LYS A 41 -4.06 24.99 -1.04
N MET A 42 -4.71 25.00 0.12
CA MET A 42 -5.04 23.83 0.93
C MET A 42 -6.30 23.08 0.46
N THR A 43 -7.17 23.71 -0.33
CA THR A 43 -8.46 23.13 -0.78
C THR A 43 -8.34 22.09 -1.90
N HIS A 44 -7.24 22.07 -2.66
CA HIS A 44 -7.08 21.15 -3.79
C HIS A 44 -6.81 19.69 -3.40
N ALA A 45 -6.26 19.44 -2.21
CA ALA A 45 -6.02 18.07 -1.69
C ALA A 45 -7.14 17.61 -0.74
N LEU A 46 -7.78 18.54 -0.02
CA LEU A 46 -8.87 18.23 0.91
C LEU A 46 -10.18 17.90 0.20
N ASN A 47 -10.50 18.56 -0.92
CA ASN A 47 -11.74 18.30 -1.66
C ASN A 47 -11.84 16.85 -2.18
N PRO A 48 -10.82 16.26 -2.81
CA PRO A 48 -10.89 14.86 -3.28
C PRO A 48 -11.07 13.85 -2.14
N VAL A 49 -10.37 14.06 -1.01
CA VAL A 49 -10.51 13.20 0.19
C VAL A 49 -11.91 13.35 0.78
N PHE A 50 -12.42 14.58 0.88
CA PHE A 50 -13.79 14.86 1.33
C PHE A 50 -14.85 14.23 0.43
N HIS A 51 -14.69 14.30 -0.89
CA HIS A 51 -15.60 13.65 -1.85
C HIS A 51 -15.49 12.12 -1.86
N LEU A 52 -14.30 11.55 -1.63
CA LEU A 52 -14.10 10.11 -1.50
C LEU A 52 -14.77 9.58 -0.23
N VAL A 53 -14.56 10.26 0.90
CA VAL A 53 -15.21 9.94 2.17
C VAL A 53 -16.73 10.06 2.03
N ASN A 54 -17.24 11.12 1.40
CA ASN A 54 -18.68 11.25 1.14
C ASN A 54 -19.20 10.13 0.23
N THR A 55 -18.49 9.76 -0.84
CA THR A 55 -18.90 8.65 -1.73
C THR A 55 -18.94 7.32 -0.96
N MET A 56 -17.97 7.08 -0.07
CA MET A 56 -17.96 5.91 0.80
C MET A 56 -19.11 5.94 1.82
N VAL A 57 -19.39 7.08 2.44
CA VAL A 57 -20.49 7.25 3.42
C VAL A 57 -21.86 7.09 2.74
N TYR A 58 -22.08 7.69 1.57
CA TYR A 58 -23.31 7.52 0.78
C TYR A 58 -23.47 6.09 0.29
N GLY A 59 -22.40 5.48 -0.25
CA GLY A 59 -22.40 4.09 -0.69
C GLY A 59 -22.68 3.12 0.45
N PHE A 60 -22.04 3.32 1.61
CA PHE A 60 -22.29 2.55 2.83
C PHE A 60 -23.71 2.74 3.35
N GLY A 61 -24.24 3.96 3.36
CA GLY A 61 -25.63 4.23 3.78
C GLY A 61 -26.66 3.51 2.91
N VAL A 62 -26.46 3.52 1.59
CA VAL A 62 -27.31 2.76 0.66
C VAL A 62 -27.18 1.26 0.90
N PHE A 63 -25.95 0.73 1.00
CA PHE A 63 -25.72 -0.68 1.28
C PHE A 63 -26.33 -1.13 2.61
N TYR A 64 -26.11 -0.38 3.69
CA TYR A 64 -26.62 -0.70 5.01
C TYR A 64 -28.15 -0.66 5.04
N CYS A 65 -28.77 0.36 4.43
CA CYS A 65 -30.23 0.42 4.34
C CYS A 65 -30.83 -0.75 3.54
N PHE A 66 -30.22 -1.16 2.43
CA PHE A 66 -30.73 -2.27 1.61
C PHE A 66 -30.44 -3.66 2.20
N CYS A 67 -29.26 -3.85 2.81
CA CYS A 67 -28.78 -5.18 3.18
C CYS A 67 -28.86 -5.47 4.68
N LYS A 68 -29.05 -4.46 5.52
CA LYS A 68 -28.97 -4.59 7.00
C LYS A 68 -30.11 -3.93 7.76
N LEU A 69 -30.71 -2.85 7.23
CA LEU A 69 -31.80 -2.16 7.92
C LEU A 69 -33.14 -2.88 7.70
N HIS A 70 -33.64 -3.50 8.75
CA HIS A 70 -34.92 -4.19 8.78
C HIS A 70 -35.87 -3.45 9.73
N ILE A 71 -37.07 -3.12 9.25
CA ILE A 71 -38.08 -2.35 9.99
C ILE A 71 -39.32 -3.25 10.16
N PRO A 72 -39.47 -3.94 11.30
CA PRO A 72 -40.43 -5.04 11.47
C PRO A 72 -41.89 -4.62 11.25
N PHE A 73 -42.28 -3.43 11.70
CA PHE A 73 -43.68 -2.97 11.61
C PHE A 73 -44.17 -2.69 10.18
N LEU A 74 -43.26 -2.62 9.20
CA LEU A 74 -43.62 -2.40 7.79
C LEU A 74 -43.75 -3.72 7.01
N GLU A 75 -43.31 -4.83 7.57
CA GLU A 75 -43.29 -6.14 6.90
C GLU A 75 -44.71 -6.67 6.66
N GLU A 76 -45.58 -6.49 7.64
CA GLU A 76 -46.98 -6.91 7.59
C GLU A 76 -47.78 -6.14 6.51
N ARG A 77 -47.44 -4.86 6.31
CA ARG A 77 -48.10 -3.94 5.37
C ARG A 77 -47.79 -4.23 3.89
N TYR A 78 -46.62 -4.83 3.61
CA TYR A 78 -46.16 -5.14 2.25
C TYR A 78 -46.04 -6.65 1.97
N SER A 79 -46.67 -7.49 2.80
CA SER A 79 -46.62 -8.95 2.73
C SER A 79 -46.99 -9.57 1.37
N LYS A 80 -47.81 -8.89 0.57
CA LYS A 80 -48.22 -9.37 -0.77
C LYS A 80 -47.25 -8.99 -1.89
N PHE A 81 -46.50 -7.90 -1.74
CA PHE A 81 -45.48 -7.42 -2.67
C PHE A 81 -44.65 -6.32 -1.99
N ASP A 82 -43.41 -6.62 -1.62
CA ASP A 82 -42.48 -5.65 -1.06
C ASP A 82 -41.37 -5.33 -2.07
N PRO A 83 -41.37 -4.13 -2.69
CA PRO A 83 -40.27 -3.69 -3.55
C PRO A 83 -38.98 -3.35 -2.74
N GLY A 84 -38.97 -3.67 -1.43
CA GLY A 84 -37.88 -3.40 -0.51
C GLY A 84 -37.78 -1.92 -0.18
N GLN A 85 -36.55 -1.44 0.04
CA GLN A 85 -36.31 -0.03 0.37
C GLN A 85 -36.66 0.95 -0.77
N ALA A 86 -36.92 0.45 -1.99
CA ALA A 86 -37.33 1.28 -3.12
C ALA A 86 -38.74 1.90 -2.96
N LYS A 87 -39.50 1.54 -1.90
CA LYS A 87 -40.79 2.18 -1.59
C LYS A 87 -40.69 3.61 -1.05
N PHE A 88 -39.51 4.05 -0.59
CA PHE A 88 -39.33 5.38 -0.03
C PHE A 88 -38.88 6.40 -1.10
N LEU A 89 -39.61 7.52 -1.23
CA LEU A 89 -39.30 8.59 -2.19
C LEU A 89 -37.89 9.20 -1.98
N THR A 90 -37.40 9.17 -0.73
CA THR A 90 -36.03 9.56 -0.36
C THR A 90 -34.97 8.69 -1.03
N MET A 91 -35.24 7.41 -1.28
CA MET A 91 -34.32 6.50 -1.98
C MET A 91 -34.25 6.82 -3.48
N TRP A 92 -35.37 7.23 -4.08
CA TRP A 92 -35.40 7.71 -5.46
C TRP A 92 -34.68 9.04 -5.63
N ASN A 93 -34.84 9.97 -4.68
CA ASN A 93 -34.08 11.23 -4.68
C ASN A 93 -32.57 10.99 -4.50
N LEU A 94 -32.16 10.10 -3.58
CA LEU A 94 -30.76 9.69 -3.44
C LEU A 94 -30.20 9.09 -4.73
N TYR A 95 -30.97 8.24 -5.41
CA TYR A 95 -30.54 7.57 -6.65
C TYR A 95 -30.49 8.52 -7.87
N ALA A 96 -31.50 9.37 -8.06
CA ALA A 96 -31.59 10.30 -9.18
C ALA A 96 -30.57 11.45 -9.07
N THR A 97 -30.40 12.00 -7.86
CA THR A 97 -29.38 13.03 -7.57
C THR A 97 -27.98 12.45 -7.74
N ASN A 98 -27.76 11.19 -7.32
CA ASN A 98 -26.51 10.48 -7.57
C ASN A 98 -26.27 10.22 -9.07
N ARG A 99 -27.27 9.86 -9.90
CA ARG A 99 -27.04 9.68 -11.35
C ARG A 99 -26.63 10.96 -12.10
N TYR A 100 -27.31 12.09 -11.86
CA TYR A 100 -27.07 13.33 -12.63
C TYR A 100 -25.83 14.07 -12.14
N ILE A 101 -25.65 14.16 -10.81
CA ILE A 101 -24.43 14.71 -10.20
C ILE A 101 -23.26 13.76 -10.49
N SER A 102 -23.42 12.43 -10.42
CA SER A 102 -22.31 11.53 -10.77
C SER A 102 -21.95 11.60 -12.24
N LYS A 103 -22.84 11.74 -13.23
CA LYS A 103 -22.36 11.86 -14.62
C LYS A 103 -21.52 13.13 -14.86
N ARG A 104 -21.94 14.28 -14.33
CA ARG A 104 -21.21 15.55 -14.50
C ARG A 104 -19.97 15.63 -13.61
N MET A 105 -20.06 15.18 -12.35
CA MET A 105 -18.91 14.98 -11.47
C MET A 105 -17.97 13.93 -12.02
N ILE A 106 -18.39 12.72 -12.37
CA ILE A 106 -17.50 11.69 -12.93
C ILE A 106 -16.78 12.22 -14.16
N THR A 107 -17.42 13.03 -15.00
CA THR A 107 -16.74 13.65 -16.14
C THR A 107 -15.73 14.73 -15.69
N HIS A 108 -16.09 15.63 -14.78
CA HIS A 108 -15.16 16.63 -14.23
C HIS A 108 -14.06 16.02 -13.35
N PHE A 109 -14.37 15.06 -12.50
CA PHE A 109 -13.49 14.26 -11.67
C PHE A 109 -12.61 13.36 -12.53
N ARG A 110 -13.07 12.83 -13.68
CA ARG A 110 -12.20 12.16 -14.67
C ARG A 110 -11.24 13.16 -15.30
N LEU A 111 -11.70 14.34 -15.70
CA LEU A 111 -10.85 15.40 -16.28
C LEU A 111 -9.83 15.94 -15.26
N LEU A 112 -10.25 16.15 -14.03
CA LEU A 112 -9.42 16.56 -12.89
C LEU A 112 -8.49 15.42 -12.47
N ALA A 113 -8.93 14.16 -12.42
CA ALA A 113 -8.10 13.00 -12.10
C ALA A 113 -7.04 12.73 -13.18
N ASN A 114 -7.34 13.08 -14.44
CA ASN A 114 -6.36 13.06 -15.53
C ASN A 114 -5.50 14.32 -15.62
N SER A 115 -5.72 15.33 -14.77
CA SER A 115 -4.82 16.47 -14.70
C SER A 115 -3.45 16.02 -14.17
N ARG A 116 -2.39 16.63 -14.70
CA ARG A 116 -1.01 16.36 -14.25
C ARG A 116 -0.85 16.62 -12.75
N GLU A 117 -1.55 17.62 -12.23
CA GLU A 117 -1.46 18.02 -10.83
C GLU A 117 -2.17 17.04 -9.89
N MET A 118 -3.33 16.47 -10.28
CA MET A 118 -3.96 15.41 -9.48
C MET A 118 -3.11 14.14 -9.48
N ARG A 119 -2.53 13.74 -10.62
CA ARG A 119 -1.62 12.57 -10.66
C ARG A 119 -0.42 12.74 -9.73
N LYS A 120 0.15 13.95 -9.66
CA LYS A 120 1.21 14.27 -8.69
C LYS A 120 0.70 14.20 -7.25
N GLY A 121 -0.46 14.81 -6.96
CA GLY A 121 -1.05 14.80 -5.61
C GLY A 121 -1.35 13.37 -5.12
N LEU A 122 -1.87 12.52 -6.00
CA LEU A 122 -2.11 11.10 -5.71
C LEU A 122 -0.80 10.33 -5.47
N ALA A 123 0.24 10.59 -6.26
CA ALA A 123 1.56 9.98 -6.06
C ALA A 123 2.17 10.40 -4.70
N ILE A 124 2.12 11.69 -4.36
CA ILE A 124 2.59 12.21 -3.08
C ILE A 124 1.82 11.55 -1.92
N GLY A 125 0.49 11.49 -2.01
CA GLY A 125 -0.34 10.83 -1.01
C GLY A 125 0.01 9.36 -0.84
N PHE A 126 0.15 8.63 -1.95
CA PHE A 126 0.56 7.22 -1.95
C PHE A 126 1.94 7.00 -1.31
N HIS A 127 2.94 7.83 -1.64
CA HIS A 127 4.27 7.73 -1.05
C HIS A 127 4.27 8.08 0.43
N ALA A 128 3.54 9.11 0.85
CA ALA A 128 3.41 9.49 2.25
C ALA A 128 2.75 8.38 3.08
N VAL A 129 1.64 7.83 2.60
CA VAL A 129 0.94 6.70 3.26
C VAL A 129 1.84 5.48 3.33
N SER A 130 2.51 5.12 2.24
CA SER A 130 3.42 3.97 2.21
C SER A 130 4.61 4.15 3.16
N PHE A 131 5.21 5.34 3.19
CA PHE A 131 6.29 5.67 4.13
C PHE A 131 5.81 5.52 5.57
N LEU A 132 4.71 6.18 5.94
CA LEU A 132 4.18 6.15 7.31
C LEU A 132 3.80 4.73 7.72
N GLN A 133 3.20 3.95 6.81
CA GLN A 133 2.83 2.56 7.05
C GLN A 133 4.05 1.70 7.38
N PHE A 134 5.11 1.73 6.56
CA PHE A 134 6.29 0.90 6.81
C PHE A 134 7.12 1.42 7.99
N ALA A 135 7.22 2.73 8.18
CA ALA A 135 7.85 3.30 9.36
C ALA A 135 7.12 2.88 10.65
N PHE A 136 5.78 2.91 10.65
CA PHE A 136 4.97 2.40 11.74
C PHE A 136 5.15 0.90 11.95
N ALA A 137 5.19 0.10 10.88
CA ALA A 137 5.38 -1.35 10.98
C ALA A 137 6.75 -1.70 11.59
N VAL A 138 7.82 -1.00 11.17
CA VAL A 138 9.17 -1.15 11.76
C VAL A 138 9.17 -0.74 13.24
N TYR A 139 8.60 0.42 13.57
CA TYR A 139 8.48 0.89 14.94
C TYR A 139 7.70 -0.10 15.82
N TYR A 140 6.56 -0.59 15.32
CA TYR A 140 5.69 -1.49 16.06
C TYR A 140 6.36 -2.85 16.26
N ASP A 141 6.97 -3.42 15.22
CA ASP A 141 7.69 -4.70 15.33
C ASP A 141 8.92 -4.58 16.24
N TYR A 142 9.58 -3.43 16.27
CA TYR A 142 10.69 -3.22 17.19
C TYR A 142 10.23 -3.11 18.65
N THR A 143 9.09 -2.46 18.89
CA THR A 143 8.68 -2.04 20.24
C THR A 143 7.71 -3.02 20.91
N TYR A 144 6.76 -3.59 20.18
CA TYR A 144 5.60 -4.28 20.77
C TYR A 144 5.55 -5.78 20.51
N THR A 145 6.22 -6.31 19.48
CA THR A 145 6.20 -7.75 19.18
C THR A 145 7.34 -8.47 19.93
N ILE A 146 7.25 -8.41 21.25
CA ILE A 146 8.23 -9.02 22.16
C ILE A 146 7.82 -10.47 22.38
N VAL A 147 8.66 -11.40 21.91
CA VAL A 147 8.49 -12.83 22.15
C VAL A 147 9.35 -13.21 23.35
N PRO A 148 8.77 -13.75 24.44
CA PRO A 148 9.52 -14.19 25.60
C PRO A 148 10.56 -15.28 25.28
N ASP A 149 11.69 -15.25 25.99
CA ASP A 149 12.84 -16.15 25.73
C ASP A 149 12.51 -17.63 25.90
N ASN A 150 11.52 -17.95 26.75
CA ASN A 150 11.08 -19.32 26.99
C ASN A 150 10.21 -19.91 25.86
N VAL A 151 9.72 -19.08 24.93
CA VAL A 151 8.89 -19.52 23.81
C VAL A 151 9.75 -20.10 22.69
N THR A 152 10.87 -19.46 22.38
CA THR A 152 11.79 -19.95 21.35
C THR A 152 13.19 -19.41 21.53
N ARG A 153 14.17 -20.31 21.31
CA ARG A 153 15.59 -19.98 21.29
C ARG A 153 15.96 -19.01 20.17
N VAL A 154 15.16 -18.96 19.10
CA VAL A 154 15.42 -18.06 17.97
C VAL A 154 15.26 -16.61 18.39
N HIS A 155 14.31 -16.25 19.27
CA HIS A 155 14.05 -14.84 19.61
C HIS A 155 15.07 -14.28 20.60
N SER A 156 15.58 -15.09 21.51
CA SER A 156 16.69 -14.76 22.41
C SER A 156 18.07 -14.83 21.75
N ALA A 157 18.18 -15.43 20.56
CA ALA A 157 19.43 -15.51 19.82
C ALA A 157 19.99 -14.13 19.42
N PHE A 158 21.33 -14.07 19.28
CA PHE A 158 22.09 -12.90 18.86
C PHE A 158 21.47 -12.22 17.62
N GLY A 159 21.50 -10.88 17.59
CA GLY A 159 21.07 -10.07 16.45
C GLY A 159 19.69 -9.41 16.58
N GLY A 160 18.89 -9.76 17.60
CA GLY A 160 17.59 -9.10 17.85
C GLY A 160 16.69 -9.09 16.61
N LYS A 161 15.85 -8.07 16.41
CA LYS A 161 14.96 -8.00 15.22
C LYS A 161 15.71 -8.01 13.89
N PHE A 162 16.97 -7.55 13.88
CA PHE A 162 17.83 -7.57 12.70
C PHE A 162 18.30 -8.97 12.29
N LYS A 163 17.89 -10.04 12.99
CA LYS A 163 18.08 -11.40 12.48
C LYS A 163 17.24 -11.69 11.25
N PHE A 164 16.07 -11.06 11.11
CA PHE A 164 15.11 -11.38 10.06
C PHE A 164 15.24 -10.46 8.85
N LEU A 165 15.31 -11.05 7.64
CA LEU A 165 15.34 -10.31 6.38
C LEU A 165 14.10 -9.44 6.20
N THR A 166 12.95 -9.90 6.69
CA THR A 166 11.70 -9.13 6.67
C THR A 166 11.86 -7.78 7.36
N PHE A 167 12.58 -7.73 8.49
CA PHE A 167 12.82 -6.48 9.20
C PHE A 167 13.74 -5.54 8.41
N TRP A 168 14.76 -6.09 7.74
CA TRP A 168 15.63 -5.31 6.85
C TRP A 168 14.87 -4.76 5.66
N ASP A 169 14.02 -5.57 5.02
CA ASP A 169 13.20 -5.15 3.89
C ASP A 169 12.17 -4.10 4.30
N ALA A 170 11.52 -4.24 5.46
CA ALA A 170 10.59 -3.22 5.95
C ALA A 170 11.28 -1.85 6.13
N ILE A 171 12.52 -1.82 6.64
CA ILE A 171 13.34 -0.61 6.71
C ILE A 171 13.66 -0.10 5.31
N LEU A 172 14.05 -0.98 4.38
CA LEU A 172 14.32 -0.60 2.98
C LEU A 172 13.07 0.02 2.33
N GLN A 173 11.88 -0.54 2.53
CA GLN A 173 10.62 0.01 2.01
C GLN A 173 10.32 1.38 2.63
N ALA A 174 10.46 1.53 3.95
CA ALA A 174 10.27 2.82 4.60
C ALA A 174 11.23 3.89 4.02
N VAL A 175 12.53 3.60 3.95
CA VAL A 175 13.53 4.51 3.37
C VAL A 175 13.22 4.80 1.90
N PHE A 176 12.85 3.78 1.13
CA PHE A 176 12.51 3.94 -0.28
C PHE A 176 11.32 4.87 -0.49
N PHE A 177 10.22 4.68 0.24
CA PHE A 177 9.04 5.54 0.10
C PHE A 177 9.28 6.95 0.64
N LEU A 178 10.17 7.13 1.63
CA LEU A 178 10.67 8.45 2.00
C LEU A 178 11.42 9.12 0.84
N VAL A 179 12.31 8.38 0.16
CA VAL A 179 13.03 8.86 -1.02
C VAL A 179 12.06 9.23 -2.15
N CYS A 180 11.01 8.43 -2.36
CA CYS A 180 9.94 8.75 -3.32
C CYS A 180 9.23 10.05 -2.96
N LEU A 181 8.85 10.23 -1.69
CA LEU A 181 8.21 11.44 -1.19
C LEU A 181 9.11 12.68 -1.38
N LEU A 182 10.39 12.57 -1.04
CA LEU A 182 11.38 13.64 -1.26
C LEU A 182 11.58 13.92 -2.76
N ASN A 183 11.59 12.90 -3.60
CA ASN A 183 11.67 13.07 -5.05
C ASN A 183 10.42 13.77 -5.61
N ASP A 184 9.24 13.58 -5.02
CA ASP A 184 8.05 14.29 -5.49
C ASP A 184 8.09 15.77 -5.13
N MET A 185 8.71 16.13 -4.01
CA MET A 185 8.88 17.51 -3.56
C MET A 185 9.99 18.25 -4.32
N PHE A 186 11.13 17.60 -4.51
CA PHE A 186 12.36 18.26 -4.98
C PHE A 186 12.89 17.71 -6.32
N GLY A 187 12.37 16.57 -6.77
CA GLY A 187 12.83 15.84 -7.94
C GLY A 187 11.85 15.90 -9.11
N THR A 188 11.73 14.78 -9.83
CA THR A 188 10.83 14.67 -10.98
C THR A 188 10.47 13.23 -11.29
N ASN A 189 9.20 13.00 -11.64
CA ASN A 189 8.69 11.74 -12.19
C ASN A 189 8.38 11.86 -13.70
N ALA A 190 9.01 12.79 -14.42
CA ALA A 190 8.89 12.82 -15.87
C ALA A 190 9.49 11.54 -16.49
N VAL A 191 8.88 11.05 -17.59
CA VAL A 191 9.32 9.83 -18.29
C VAL A 191 10.75 9.97 -18.81
N ASN A 192 11.11 11.13 -19.39
CA ASN A 192 12.45 11.44 -19.88
C ASN A 192 12.82 12.90 -19.55
N PRO A 193 13.23 13.20 -18.31
CA PRO A 193 13.64 14.56 -17.96
C PRO A 193 14.94 14.93 -18.67
N LYS A 194 15.06 16.18 -19.14
CA LYS A 194 16.28 16.70 -19.81
C LYS A 194 17.52 16.57 -18.91
N LYS A 195 17.35 16.83 -17.60
CA LYS A 195 18.37 16.64 -16.56
C LYS A 195 17.76 15.80 -15.45
N VAL A 196 18.37 14.65 -15.18
CA VAL A 196 17.92 13.74 -14.11
C VAL A 196 18.53 14.20 -12.79
N PRO A 197 17.74 14.68 -11.80
CA PRO A 197 18.27 15.10 -10.51
C PRO A 197 18.83 13.90 -9.73
N PHE A 198 19.73 14.16 -8.78
CA PHE A 198 20.37 13.10 -7.98
C PHE A 198 19.35 12.24 -7.23
N ILE A 199 18.37 12.86 -6.57
CA ILE A 199 17.33 12.14 -5.82
C ILE A 199 16.56 11.16 -6.69
N ARG A 200 16.30 11.52 -7.94
CA ARG A 200 15.65 10.66 -8.94
C ARG A 200 16.54 9.49 -9.33
N LYS A 201 17.84 9.74 -9.60
CA LYS A 201 18.79 8.65 -9.88
C LYS A 201 18.87 7.69 -8.70
N PHE A 202 18.99 8.21 -7.49
CA PHE A 202 19.05 7.40 -6.28
C PHE A 202 17.78 6.55 -6.10
N LYS A 203 16.60 7.16 -6.26
CA LYS A 203 15.30 6.45 -6.25
C LYS A 203 15.26 5.30 -7.26
N ASP A 204 15.70 5.55 -8.48
CA ASP A 204 15.66 4.55 -9.56
C ASP A 204 16.66 3.41 -9.32
N TYR A 205 17.87 3.74 -8.84
CA TYR A 205 18.84 2.75 -8.37
C TYR A 205 18.29 1.90 -7.24
N PHE A 206 17.83 2.54 -6.16
CA PHE A 206 17.32 1.88 -4.96
C PHE A 206 16.20 0.90 -5.30
N HIS A 207 15.20 1.35 -6.07
CA HIS A 207 14.07 0.49 -6.43
C HIS A 207 14.51 -0.72 -7.25
N ALA A 208 15.31 -0.49 -8.30
CA ALA A 208 15.75 -1.55 -9.20
C ALA A 208 16.68 -2.57 -8.52
N SER A 209 17.53 -2.12 -7.59
CA SER A 209 18.50 -2.99 -6.92
C SER A 209 17.98 -3.63 -5.64
N LEU A 210 17.18 -2.93 -4.85
CA LEU A 210 16.77 -3.37 -3.51
C LEU A 210 15.26 -3.38 -3.37
N GLY A 211 14.61 -2.22 -3.56
CA GLY A 211 13.19 -2.03 -3.23
C GLY A 211 12.25 -3.06 -3.85
N PHE A 212 12.36 -3.29 -5.16
CA PHE A 212 11.54 -4.27 -5.86
C PHE A 212 11.99 -5.73 -5.63
N PRO A 213 13.23 -6.13 -5.97
CA PRO A 213 13.60 -7.54 -5.93
C PRO A 213 13.59 -8.12 -4.51
N VAL A 214 13.97 -7.32 -3.49
CA VAL A 214 13.96 -7.79 -2.10
C VAL A 214 12.54 -7.91 -1.56
N ALA A 215 11.65 -6.94 -1.83
CA ALA A 215 10.25 -7.04 -1.41
C ALA A 215 9.53 -8.24 -2.02
N MET A 216 9.72 -8.45 -3.33
CA MET A 216 9.15 -9.63 -4.00
C MET A 216 9.75 -10.93 -3.46
N PHE A 217 11.06 -10.93 -3.18
CA PHE A 217 11.73 -12.10 -2.62
C PHE A 217 11.18 -12.44 -1.23
N VAL A 218 11.15 -11.48 -0.30
CA VAL A 218 10.64 -11.66 1.06
C VAL A 218 9.17 -12.11 1.03
N GLY A 219 8.32 -11.40 0.29
CA GLY A 219 6.90 -11.72 0.26
C GLY A 219 6.60 -13.08 -0.36
N VAL A 220 7.17 -13.40 -1.53
CA VAL A 220 6.90 -14.68 -2.21
C VAL A 220 7.47 -15.85 -1.42
N THR A 221 8.71 -15.75 -0.92
CA THR A 221 9.30 -16.85 -0.13
C THR A 221 8.54 -17.08 1.17
N PHE A 222 8.17 -16.01 1.87
CA PHE A 222 7.38 -16.10 3.10
C PHE A 222 6.04 -16.79 2.86
N TRP A 223 5.22 -16.31 1.91
CA TRP A 223 3.90 -16.89 1.67
C TRP A 223 3.97 -18.30 1.11
N THR A 224 5.01 -18.62 0.33
CA THR A 224 5.25 -20.00 -0.15
C THR A 224 5.54 -20.93 1.02
N LEU A 225 6.45 -20.55 1.92
CA LEU A 225 6.76 -21.35 3.10
C LEU A 225 5.55 -21.45 4.04
N MET A 226 4.82 -20.35 4.27
CA MET A 226 3.57 -20.35 5.03
C MET A 226 2.52 -21.31 4.46
N PHE A 227 2.43 -21.41 3.13
CA PHE A 227 1.50 -22.29 2.45
C PHE A 227 1.93 -23.76 2.52
N VAL A 228 3.22 -24.04 2.31
CA VAL A 228 3.78 -25.41 2.35
C VAL A 228 3.72 -25.97 3.77
N ASP A 229 4.34 -25.26 4.72
CA ASP A 229 4.27 -25.53 6.14
C ASP A 229 4.74 -24.30 6.91
N ARG A 230 3.80 -23.62 7.58
CA ARG A 230 4.08 -22.41 8.35
C ARG A 230 5.12 -22.60 9.44
N GLU A 231 5.29 -23.81 9.98
CA GLU A 231 6.29 -24.09 11.02
C GLU A 231 7.73 -23.88 10.52
N LEU A 232 7.94 -23.86 9.19
CA LEU A 232 9.25 -23.63 8.57
C LEU A 232 9.69 -22.16 8.59
N VAL A 233 8.77 -21.21 8.81
CA VAL A 233 9.05 -19.77 8.73
C VAL A 233 8.44 -18.94 9.87
N MET A 234 7.19 -19.22 10.24
CA MET A 234 6.46 -18.54 11.31
C MET A 234 5.53 -19.53 12.06
N PRO A 235 6.11 -20.36 12.96
CA PRO A 235 5.40 -21.24 13.87
C PRO A 235 4.13 -20.63 14.51
N LYS A 236 3.10 -21.45 14.72
CA LYS A 236 1.82 -21.02 15.33
C LYS A 236 1.97 -20.29 16.66
N VAL A 237 3.00 -20.62 17.42
CA VAL A 237 3.26 -19.97 18.72
C VAL A 237 3.51 -18.46 18.61
N PHE A 238 3.90 -17.95 17.44
CA PHE A 238 4.12 -16.53 17.21
C PHE A 238 2.83 -15.72 17.04
N ASP A 239 1.69 -16.35 16.78
CA ASP A 239 0.40 -15.65 16.61
C ASP A 239 -0.03 -14.87 17.87
N LEU A 240 0.50 -15.26 19.04
CA LEU A 240 0.28 -14.59 20.33
C LEU A 240 1.02 -13.24 20.46
N TYR A 241 2.11 -13.07 19.71
CA TYR A 241 3.03 -11.93 19.85
C TYR A 241 3.10 -11.06 18.60
N PHE A 242 2.71 -11.63 17.46
CA PHE A 242 2.86 -11.01 16.16
C PHE A 242 1.50 -10.90 15.46
N PRO A 243 0.87 -9.71 15.46
CA PRO A 243 -0.50 -9.59 15.01
C PRO A 243 -0.63 -9.76 13.50
N TRP A 244 -1.75 -10.34 13.06
CA TRP A 244 -2.02 -10.67 11.66
C TRP A 244 -1.90 -9.46 10.72
N TRP A 245 -2.31 -8.26 11.16
CA TRP A 245 -2.24 -7.06 10.33
C TRP A 245 -0.78 -6.67 10.06
N LEU A 246 0.09 -6.80 11.06
CA LEU A 246 1.52 -6.52 10.92
C LEU A 246 2.16 -7.53 9.99
N ASN A 247 1.72 -8.79 10.05
CA ASN A 247 2.16 -9.81 9.11
C ASN A 247 1.88 -9.43 7.66
N HIS A 248 0.67 -8.94 7.36
CA HIS A 248 0.37 -8.45 6.03
C HIS A 248 1.12 -7.17 5.67
N LEU A 249 1.37 -6.26 6.62
CA LEU A 249 2.21 -5.09 6.35
C LEU A 249 3.63 -5.50 5.94
N LEU A 250 4.23 -6.45 6.66
CA LEU A 250 5.63 -6.85 6.46
C LEU A 250 5.84 -7.86 5.33
N HIS A 251 4.82 -8.63 4.91
CA HIS A 251 4.99 -9.69 3.91
C HIS A 251 4.09 -9.57 2.68
N THR A 252 2.98 -8.83 2.73
CA THR A 252 2.09 -8.62 1.57
C THR A 252 2.23 -7.21 1.02
N MET A 253 2.10 -6.21 1.89
CA MET A 253 2.05 -4.80 1.46
C MET A 253 3.38 -4.33 0.89
N ILE A 254 4.51 -4.89 1.30
CA ILE A 254 5.81 -4.63 0.66
C ILE A 254 5.76 -4.91 -0.85
N MET A 255 5.17 -6.05 -1.27
CA MET A 255 5.02 -6.43 -2.69
C MET A 255 3.98 -5.55 -3.38
N VAL A 256 2.82 -5.33 -2.73
CA VAL A 256 1.75 -4.51 -3.32
C VAL A 256 2.22 -3.09 -3.56
N SER A 257 2.84 -2.46 -2.56
CA SER A 257 3.33 -1.09 -2.65
C SER A 257 4.46 -0.95 -3.67
N THR A 258 5.42 -1.88 -3.74
CA THR A 258 6.47 -1.80 -4.77
C THR A 258 5.91 -2.02 -6.19
N MET A 259 4.90 -2.89 -6.37
CA MET A 259 4.20 -3.03 -7.67
C MET A 259 3.49 -1.75 -8.05
N LEU A 260 2.71 -1.17 -7.14
CA LEU A 260 2.00 0.08 -7.38
C LEU A 260 3.00 1.19 -7.71
N GLU A 261 4.11 1.29 -7.00
CA GLU A 261 5.16 2.28 -7.27
C GLU A 261 5.79 2.10 -8.66
N MET A 262 5.94 0.86 -9.15
CA MET A 262 6.36 0.61 -10.54
C MET A 262 5.32 1.11 -11.57
N ILE A 263 4.02 0.98 -11.26
CA ILE A 263 2.94 1.37 -12.16
C ILE A 263 2.73 2.89 -12.18
N VAL A 264 2.83 3.56 -11.03
CA VAL A 264 2.48 5.00 -10.91
C VAL A 264 3.64 5.93 -11.26
N ALA A 265 4.89 5.50 -11.01
CA ALA A 265 6.07 6.31 -11.27
C ALA A 265 6.94 5.69 -12.36
N PRO A 266 7.11 6.33 -13.53
CA PRO A 266 8.07 5.87 -14.53
C PRO A 266 9.45 5.79 -13.91
N ARG A 267 10.37 5.00 -14.46
CA ARG A 267 11.78 4.95 -14.01
C ARG A 267 12.72 4.88 -15.19
N GLN A 268 13.90 5.47 -15.02
CA GLN A 268 15.01 5.18 -15.92
C GLN A 268 15.79 4.05 -15.31
N TYR A 269 15.57 2.83 -15.83
CA TYR A 269 16.21 1.66 -15.26
C TYR A 269 17.75 1.84 -15.30
N PRO A 270 18.42 1.77 -14.14
CA PRO A 270 19.86 1.97 -14.03
C PRO A 270 20.65 0.89 -14.79
N LYS A 271 21.96 1.10 -14.96
CA LYS A 271 22.85 0.11 -15.58
C LYS A 271 22.75 -1.24 -14.85
N ARG A 272 22.34 -2.27 -15.58
CA ARG A 272 22.06 -3.62 -15.08
C ARG A 272 23.15 -4.18 -14.16
N SER A 273 24.42 -4.12 -14.61
CA SER A 273 25.55 -4.64 -13.85
C SER A 273 25.71 -4.00 -12.46
N ARG A 274 25.39 -2.71 -12.32
CA ARG A 274 25.52 -1.99 -11.04
C ARG A 274 24.37 -2.35 -10.11
N SER A 275 23.14 -2.36 -10.59
CA SER A 275 21.97 -2.68 -9.76
C SER A 275 21.94 -4.14 -9.35
N PHE A 276 22.29 -5.04 -10.27
CA PHE A 276 22.47 -6.45 -9.97
C PHE A 276 23.62 -6.67 -8.97
N GLY A 277 24.75 -5.97 -9.14
CA GLY A 277 25.86 -6.03 -8.18
C GLY A 277 25.44 -5.62 -6.77
N ILE A 278 24.68 -4.52 -6.63
CA ILE A 278 24.13 -4.06 -5.34
C ILE A 278 23.21 -5.13 -4.72
N LEU A 279 22.31 -5.71 -5.51
CA LEU A 279 21.41 -6.76 -5.04
C LEU A 279 22.19 -7.97 -4.53
N MET A 280 23.15 -8.46 -5.32
CA MET A 280 23.95 -9.64 -4.95
C MET A 280 24.80 -9.38 -3.72
N SER A 281 25.42 -8.21 -3.61
CA SER A 281 26.16 -7.82 -2.40
C SER A 281 25.26 -7.78 -1.17
N PHE A 282 24.03 -7.24 -1.29
CA PHE A 282 23.07 -7.22 -0.19
C PHE A 282 22.63 -8.63 0.24
N MET A 283 22.29 -9.49 -0.72
CA MET A 283 21.86 -10.87 -0.44
C MET A 283 22.99 -11.70 0.17
N LEU A 284 24.22 -11.54 -0.31
CA LEU A 284 25.40 -12.20 0.26
C LEU A 284 25.71 -11.67 1.66
N ALA A 285 25.55 -10.37 1.91
CA ALA A 285 25.72 -9.80 3.25
C ALA A 285 24.72 -10.40 4.25
N TYR A 286 23.45 -10.54 3.86
CA TYR A 286 22.46 -11.21 4.70
C TYR A 286 22.75 -12.70 4.88
N LEU A 287 23.21 -13.40 3.84
CA LEU A 287 23.64 -14.80 3.93
C LEU A 287 24.80 -14.97 4.92
N ILE A 288 25.80 -14.09 4.89
CA ILE A 288 26.90 -14.08 5.87
C ILE A 288 26.33 -13.81 7.27
N TRP A 289 25.42 -12.85 7.39
CA TRP A 289 24.82 -12.46 8.67
C TRP A 289 24.10 -13.61 9.36
N ILE A 290 23.29 -14.40 8.64
CA ILE A 290 22.60 -15.56 9.25
C ILE A 290 23.59 -16.63 9.72
N HIS A 291 24.74 -16.80 9.06
CA HIS A 291 25.79 -17.72 9.51
C HIS A 291 26.52 -17.18 10.75
N VAL A 292 26.74 -15.85 10.84
CA VAL A 292 27.29 -15.21 12.05
C VAL A 292 26.35 -15.41 13.25
N ILE A 293 25.03 -15.29 13.04
CA ILE A 293 24.03 -15.55 14.09
C ILE A 293 24.10 -17.01 14.54
N TYR A 294 24.11 -17.97 13.60
CA TYR A 294 24.22 -19.38 13.92
C TYR A 294 25.52 -19.68 14.68
N TYR A 295 26.66 -19.16 14.23
CA TYR A 295 27.94 -19.33 14.92
C TYR A 295 27.93 -18.81 16.36
N LYS A 296 27.25 -17.68 16.61
CA LYS A 296 27.20 -17.07 17.95
C LYS A 296 26.14 -17.66 18.88
N SER A 297 25.07 -18.23 18.35
CA SER A 297 23.91 -18.65 19.14
C SER A 297 23.61 -20.15 19.09
N GLY A 298 24.17 -20.87 18.11
CA GLY A 298 23.85 -22.27 17.84
C GLY A 298 22.44 -22.48 17.27
N VAL A 299 21.77 -21.42 16.81
CA VAL A 299 20.37 -21.46 16.36
C VAL A 299 20.26 -20.79 15.00
N TRP A 300 19.61 -21.46 14.05
CA TRP A 300 19.31 -20.85 12.75
C TRP A 300 18.17 -19.84 12.85
N VAL A 301 18.24 -18.79 12.04
CA VAL A 301 17.24 -17.71 12.00
C VAL A 301 15.84 -18.22 11.63
N TYR A 302 15.78 -19.20 10.72
CA TYR A 302 14.52 -19.77 10.23
C TYR A 302 14.49 -21.29 10.47
N PRO A 303 13.38 -21.86 10.98
CA PRO A 303 13.27 -23.30 11.24
C PRO A 303 13.56 -24.19 10.02
N VAL A 304 13.24 -23.74 8.81
CA VAL A 304 13.60 -24.47 7.58
C VAL A 304 15.08 -24.85 7.51
N MET A 305 15.97 -24.01 8.03
CA MET A 305 17.41 -24.28 8.00
C MET A 305 17.82 -25.36 9.00
N GLU A 306 17.10 -25.51 10.12
CA GLU A 306 17.34 -26.58 11.12
C GLU A 306 16.96 -27.95 10.55
N VAL A 307 15.87 -28.03 9.80
CA VAL A 307 15.34 -29.31 9.26
C VAL A 307 16.19 -29.83 8.09
N LEU A 308 16.83 -28.94 7.33
CA LEU A 308 17.63 -29.33 6.17
C LEU A 308 19.02 -29.84 6.58
N THR A 309 19.42 -30.97 5.98
CA THR A 309 20.81 -31.44 6.05
C THR A 309 21.77 -30.44 5.38
N GLN A 310 23.07 -30.52 5.69
CA GLN A 310 24.05 -29.56 5.16
C GLN A 310 24.04 -29.46 3.62
N PRO A 311 24.00 -30.56 2.83
CA PRO A 311 23.92 -30.46 1.37
C PRO A 311 22.62 -29.79 0.89
N LEU A 312 21.48 -30.13 1.51
CA LEU A 312 20.20 -29.54 1.16
C LEU A 312 20.13 -28.05 1.53
N ARG A 313 20.78 -27.63 2.61
CA ARG A 313 20.87 -26.22 3.02
C ARG A 313 21.67 -25.39 2.02
N ILE A 314 22.80 -25.92 1.52
CA ILE A 314 23.59 -25.28 0.45
C ILE A 314 22.75 -25.13 -0.82
N LEU A 315 22.07 -26.21 -1.22
CA LEU A 315 21.16 -26.17 -2.38
C LEU A 315 20.03 -25.15 -2.18
N PHE A 316 19.43 -25.12 -0.98
CA PHE A 316 18.39 -24.16 -0.63
C PHE A 316 18.86 -22.71 -0.78
N PHE A 317 20.05 -22.36 -0.28
CA PHE A 317 20.62 -21.03 -0.47
C PHE A 317 20.89 -20.70 -1.94
N ALA A 318 21.42 -21.65 -2.71
CA ALA A 318 21.65 -21.47 -4.15
C ALA A 318 20.34 -21.23 -4.91
N VAL A 319 19.28 -21.98 -4.59
CA VAL A 319 17.94 -21.79 -5.17
C VAL A 319 17.40 -20.41 -4.82
N LEU A 320 17.50 -19.97 -3.56
CA LEU A 320 17.02 -18.65 -3.14
C LEU A 320 17.78 -17.50 -3.80
N LEU A 321 19.11 -17.59 -3.93
CA LEU A 321 19.90 -16.58 -4.65
C LEU A 321 19.56 -16.52 -6.15
N THR A 322 19.33 -17.68 -6.76
CA THR A 322 18.87 -17.78 -8.16
C THR A 322 17.48 -17.18 -8.31
N PHE A 323 16.56 -17.48 -7.39
CA PHE A 323 15.21 -16.92 -7.38
C PHE A 323 15.23 -15.39 -7.24
N CYS A 324 16.05 -14.85 -6.34
CA CYS A 324 16.23 -13.41 -6.20
C CYS A 324 16.77 -12.76 -7.49
N THR A 325 17.68 -13.44 -8.19
CA THR A 325 18.18 -13.01 -9.51
C THR A 325 17.07 -12.97 -10.56
N ILE A 326 16.21 -14.00 -10.60
CA ILE A 326 15.05 -14.04 -11.51
C ILE A 326 14.10 -12.86 -11.22
N LEU A 327 13.82 -12.56 -9.94
CA LEU A 327 12.98 -11.44 -9.55
C LEU A 327 13.52 -10.08 -9.99
N TYR A 328 14.85 -9.89 -9.98
CA TYR A 328 15.47 -8.69 -10.55
C TYR A 328 15.14 -8.51 -12.04
N PHE A 329 15.28 -9.58 -12.83
CA PHE A 329 14.97 -9.55 -14.26
C PHE A 329 13.48 -9.38 -14.53
N ILE A 330 12.61 -9.98 -13.71
CA ILE A 330 11.16 -9.76 -13.76
C ILE A 330 10.85 -8.28 -13.51
N GLY A 331 11.48 -7.64 -12.52
CA GLY A 331 11.29 -6.21 -12.27
C GLY A 331 11.68 -5.33 -13.45
N GLU A 332 12.80 -5.65 -14.12
CA GLU A 332 13.23 -4.95 -15.33
C GLU A 332 12.25 -5.16 -16.49
N ALA A 333 11.79 -6.40 -16.69
CA ALA A 333 10.82 -6.74 -17.72
C ALA A 333 9.47 -6.04 -17.50
N LEU A 334 8.95 -6.04 -16.27
CA LEU A 334 7.71 -5.35 -15.91
C LEU A 334 7.83 -3.84 -16.09
N ASN A 335 8.94 -3.23 -15.68
CA ASN A 335 9.15 -1.80 -15.91
C ASN A 335 9.14 -1.46 -17.41
N ASN A 336 9.80 -2.29 -18.23
CA ASN A 336 9.82 -2.09 -19.68
C ASN A 336 8.44 -2.33 -20.32
N PHE A 337 7.66 -3.29 -19.79
CA PHE A 337 6.29 -3.53 -20.22
C PHE A 337 5.39 -2.31 -19.93
N VAL A 338 5.48 -1.73 -18.73
CA VAL A 338 4.65 -0.57 -18.34
C VAL A 338 5.10 0.70 -19.07
N TRP A 339 6.40 0.98 -19.15
CA TRP A 339 6.92 2.30 -19.56
C TRP A 339 7.70 2.33 -20.88
N GLY A 340 8.05 1.17 -21.47
CA GLY A 340 8.95 1.08 -22.63
C GLY A 340 8.44 1.83 -23.88
N ASN A 341 7.13 1.79 -24.11
CA ASN A 341 6.50 2.51 -25.23
C ASN A 341 6.57 4.04 -25.04
N GLU A 342 6.35 4.52 -23.82
CA GLU A 342 6.40 5.95 -23.50
C GLU A 342 7.82 6.51 -23.59
N HIS A 343 8.82 5.74 -23.17
CA HIS A 343 10.23 6.10 -23.38
C HIS A 343 10.57 6.22 -24.87
N THR A 344 10.02 5.33 -25.71
CA THR A 344 10.28 5.30 -27.16
C THR A 344 9.59 6.44 -27.91
N LYS A 345 8.30 6.71 -27.62
CA LYS A 345 7.54 7.82 -28.22
C LYS A 345 8.22 9.16 -27.97
N HIS A 346 8.66 9.40 -26.74
CA HIS A 346 9.32 10.65 -26.37
C HIS A 346 10.71 10.82 -27.02
N LYS A 347 11.45 9.71 -27.26
CA LYS A 347 12.71 9.75 -28.04
C LYS A 347 12.46 10.19 -29.50
N LYS A 348 11.45 9.60 -30.16
CA LYS A 348 11.08 9.94 -31.56
C LYS A 348 10.56 11.37 -31.71
N SER A 349 9.80 11.87 -30.74
CA SER A 349 9.35 13.28 -30.74
C SER A 349 10.52 14.26 -30.62
N HIS A 350 11.55 13.92 -29.84
CA HIS A 350 12.70 14.79 -29.64
C HIS A 350 13.65 14.79 -30.85
N SER A 351 13.77 13.67 -31.57
CA SER A 351 14.57 13.60 -32.80
C SER A 351 13.92 14.34 -33.98
N LYS A 352 12.60 14.54 -33.96
CA LYS A 352 11.87 15.32 -34.97
C LYS A 352 11.86 16.83 -34.71
N SER A 353 12.22 17.27 -33.50
CA SER A 353 12.26 18.70 -33.12
C SER A 353 13.68 19.28 -33.11
N LYS A 354 14.67 18.49 -33.52
CA LYS A 354 16.03 18.90 -33.82
C LYS A 354 16.17 18.87 -35.34
#